data_AF-A0A5J4N551-F1
#
_entry.id   AF-A0A5J4N551-F1
#
_cell.length_a   1.000
_cell.length_b   1.000
_cell.length_c   1.000
_cell.angle_alpha   90.00
_cell.angle_beta   90.00
_cell.angle_gamma   90.00
#
_symmetry.space_group_name_H-M   'P 1'
#
loop_
_entity.id
_entity.type
_entity.pdbx_description
1 polymer ?
#
loop_
_entity_poly.entity_id
_entity_poly.type
_entity_poly.pdbx_seq_one_letter_code
_entity_poly.pdbx_strand_id
1 'polypeptide(L)'
;VNDSDFCCSSAHVHPHVVLGYDTRASSPSLAEEVLVGIEAVHGLCIRLGLISTPQLHFAVKHLNDSSCVGSLGDTPEPNLDQIYIHRFASRFANGLRSLISKKGEQAGCDLINLNVDCAHGVGSLALAKLSDHLASSACPLHLHLFNTDVDKRELLNKDCGADFVKLFSKAPKIHDALSAIPCSPNDRWATVDGDADRLLYFHHTPASSGIDGDVPTDAAAAGDSSRIILLDGDRIACLFASFLTSILRTSDGGHSLTVGVIQTAYANAGSTKYLRDHLHVTVSFVPTGVKHLHHAAQAFDFGIYFEVGCA
;
A
#
# COMPACT_ATOMS: atom_id res chain seq x y z
N VAL A 1 -4.59 -58.61 -32.55
CA VAL A 1 -3.39 -58.04 -31.91
C VAL A 1 -2.80 -57.07 -32.90
N ASN A 2 -3.12 -55.78 -32.75
CA ASN A 2 -2.39 -54.67 -33.35
C ASN A 2 -2.72 -53.49 -32.42
N ASP A 3 -1.81 -53.28 -31.47
CA ASP A 3 -1.83 -52.17 -30.54
C ASP A 3 -1.72 -50.87 -31.34
N SER A 4 -2.78 -50.09 -31.29
CA SER A 4 -2.76 -48.68 -31.68
C SER A 4 -2.03 -47.90 -30.60
N ASP A 5 -0.87 -47.35 -30.95
CA ASP A 5 -0.10 -46.40 -30.17
C ASP A 5 -0.98 -45.24 -29.67
N PHE A 6 -1.35 -45.29 -28.38
CA PHE A 6 -1.77 -44.12 -27.63
C PHE A 6 -0.52 -43.32 -27.27
N CYS A 7 -0.02 -42.53 -28.22
CA CYS A 7 0.89 -41.43 -27.90
C CYS A 7 0.10 -40.32 -27.18
N CYS A 8 -0.09 -40.49 -25.87
CA CYS A 8 -0.38 -39.35 -25.00
C CYS A 8 0.85 -38.45 -25.01
N SER A 9 0.82 -37.39 -25.84
CA SER A 9 1.73 -36.26 -25.68
C SER A 9 1.40 -35.58 -24.35
N SER A 10 2.00 -36.05 -23.25
CA SER A 10 2.02 -35.31 -22.01
C SER A 10 2.88 -34.07 -22.26
N ALA A 11 2.25 -32.94 -22.59
CA ALA A 11 2.95 -31.67 -22.56
C ALA A 11 3.54 -31.53 -21.15
N HIS A 12 4.87 -31.59 -21.05
CA HIS A 12 5.55 -31.37 -19.78
C HIS A 12 5.21 -29.94 -19.34
N VAL A 13 4.35 -29.82 -18.33
CA VAL A 13 4.02 -28.53 -17.73
C VAL A 13 5.24 -28.10 -16.93
N HIS A 14 5.94 -27.07 -17.40
CA HIS A 14 7.01 -26.45 -16.64
C HIS A 14 6.39 -25.48 -15.62
N PRO A 15 6.67 -25.62 -14.31
CA PRO A 15 6.25 -24.63 -13.33
C PRO A 15 6.84 -23.26 -13.65
N HIS A 16 6.02 -22.21 -13.67
CA HIS A 16 6.49 -20.84 -13.80
C HIS A 16 6.39 -20.14 -12.44
N VAL A 17 7.50 -19.59 -11.98
CA VAL A 17 7.61 -18.91 -10.69
C VAL A 17 8.09 -17.48 -10.92
N VAL A 18 7.48 -16.53 -10.22
CA VAL A 18 7.92 -15.13 -10.21
C VAL A 18 8.56 -14.85 -8.86
N LEU A 19 9.78 -14.33 -8.87
CA LEU A 19 10.58 -14.11 -7.67
C LEU A 19 10.98 -12.64 -7.56
N GLY A 20 10.68 -12.03 -6.42
CA GLY A 20 11.16 -10.71 -6.01
C GLY A 20 11.44 -10.71 -4.51
N TYR A 21 12.16 -9.71 -4.03
CA TYR A 21 12.56 -9.61 -2.63
C TYR A 21 12.76 -8.15 -2.16
N ASP A 22 12.81 -7.94 -0.84
CA ASP A 22 12.99 -6.64 -0.18
C ASP A 22 14.49 -6.27 0.05
N THR A 23 14.74 -5.18 0.79
CA THR A 23 16.12 -4.68 1.03
C THR A 23 16.93 -5.44 2.09
N ARG A 24 16.37 -6.46 2.76
CA ARG A 24 17.08 -7.14 3.86
C ARG A 24 18.40 -7.75 3.40
N ALA A 25 19.38 -7.82 4.30
CA ALA A 25 20.72 -8.35 4.00
C ALA A 25 20.69 -9.82 3.52
N SER A 26 19.78 -10.63 4.07
CA SER A 26 19.63 -12.04 3.71
C SER A 26 18.88 -12.26 2.40
N SER A 27 18.12 -11.26 1.91
CA SER A 27 17.18 -11.42 0.80
C SER A 27 17.84 -11.92 -0.50
N PRO A 28 18.99 -11.39 -0.95
CA PRO A 28 19.68 -11.91 -2.14
C PRO A 28 20.10 -13.39 -1.98
N SER A 29 20.67 -13.76 -0.84
CA SER A 29 21.11 -15.15 -0.61
C SER A 29 19.93 -16.12 -0.58
N LEU A 30 18.83 -15.75 0.07
CA LEU A 30 17.63 -16.59 0.11
C LEU A 30 16.95 -16.71 -1.26
N ALA A 31 16.99 -15.65 -2.08
CA ALA A 31 16.49 -15.69 -3.44
C ALA A 31 17.28 -16.68 -4.33
N GLU A 32 18.59 -16.78 -4.15
CA GLU A 32 19.41 -17.79 -4.84
C GLU A 32 19.07 -19.22 -4.39
N GLU A 33 18.84 -19.46 -3.10
CA GLU A 33 18.39 -20.78 -2.61
C GLU A 33 17.02 -21.18 -3.18
N VAL A 34 16.09 -20.22 -3.31
CA VAL A 34 14.80 -20.44 -3.97
C VAL A 34 15.01 -20.80 -5.44
N LEU A 35 15.95 -20.14 -6.13
CA LEU A 35 16.27 -20.45 -7.52
C LEU A 35 16.79 -21.88 -7.68
N VAL A 36 17.70 -22.33 -6.80
CA VAL A 36 18.17 -23.73 -6.78
C VAL A 36 17.01 -24.71 -6.64
N GLY A 37 16.04 -24.42 -5.77
CA GLY A 37 14.85 -25.25 -5.61
C GLY A 37 13.95 -25.30 -6.84
N ILE A 38 13.77 -24.17 -7.54
CA ILE A 38 12.99 -24.08 -8.78
C ILE A 38 13.68 -24.88 -9.91
N GLU A 39 15.00 -24.75 -10.04
CA GLU A 39 15.79 -25.47 -11.03
C GLU A 39 15.77 -26.98 -10.80
N ALA A 40 15.80 -27.42 -9.53
CA ALA A 40 15.73 -28.84 -9.16
C ALA A 40 14.44 -29.53 -9.61
N VAL A 41 13.35 -28.78 -9.81
CA VAL A 41 12.07 -29.29 -10.34
C VAL A 41 11.84 -28.91 -11.81
N HIS A 42 12.89 -28.47 -12.52
CA HIS A 42 12.84 -28.02 -13.92
C HIS A 42 11.80 -26.90 -14.17
N GLY A 43 11.61 -26.03 -13.17
CA GLY A 43 10.78 -24.84 -13.29
C GLY A 43 11.52 -23.68 -13.94
N LEU A 44 10.75 -22.70 -14.41
CA LEU A 44 11.25 -21.43 -14.95
C LEU A 44 11.00 -20.32 -13.94
N CYS A 45 11.99 -19.45 -13.75
CA CYS A 45 11.94 -18.35 -12.78
C CYS A 45 12.05 -16.99 -13.48
N ILE A 46 11.04 -16.14 -13.29
CA ILE A 46 11.07 -14.72 -13.66
C ILE A 46 11.59 -13.93 -12.46
N ARG A 47 12.80 -13.39 -12.58
CA ARG A 47 13.49 -12.68 -11.50
C ARG A 47 13.23 -11.18 -11.61
N LEU A 48 12.49 -10.62 -10.67
CA LEU A 48 12.20 -9.19 -10.58
C LEU A 48 13.22 -8.42 -9.73
N GLY A 49 13.99 -9.14 -8.90
CA GLY A 49 14.97 -8.53 -8.00
C GLY A 49 14.30 -7.74 -6.88
N LEU A 50 14.81 -6.53 -6.63
CA LEU A 50 14.37 -5.66 -5.55
C LEU A 50 13.02 -5.01 -5.89
N ILE A 51 11.95 -5.47 -5.25
CA ILE A 51 10.58 -5.05 -5.57
C ILE A 51 9.69 -5.10 -4.32
N SER A 52 8.68 -4.24 -4.22
CA SER A 52 7.75 -4.28 -3.08
C SER A 52 6.82 -5.49 -3.12
N THR A 53 6.27 -5.89 -1.98
CA THR A 53 5.32 -7.01 -1.90
C THR A 53 4.11 -6.78 -2.82
N PRO A 54 3.46 -5.59 -2.85
CA PRO A 54 2.37 -5.34 -3.80
C PRO A 54 2.77 -5.40 -5.27
N GLN A 55 3.99 -4.99 -5.62
CA GLN A 55 4.49 -5.07 -7.00
C GLN A 55 4.69 -6.52 -7.44
N LEU A 56 5.18 -7.41 -6.56
CA LEU A 56 5.29 -8.84 -6.84
C LEU A 56 3.91 -9.47 -7.06
N HIS A 57 2.94 -9.17 -6.20
CA HIS A 57 1.56 -9.62 -6.36
C HIS A 57 0.95 -9.13 -7.69
N PHE A 58 1.21 -7.88 -8.06
CA PHE A 58 0.80 -7.34 -9.35
C PHE A 58 1.41 -8.10 -10.51
N ALA A 59 2.71 -8.37 -10.48
CA ALA A 59 3.41 -9.09 -11.54
C ALA A 59 2.82 -10.50 -11.74
N VAL A 60 2.62 -11.25 -10.66
CA VAL A 60 2.00 -12.59 -10.70
C VAL A 60 0.61 -12.52 -11.34
N LYS A 61 -0.24 -11.58 -10.91
CA LYS A 61 -1.57 -11.43 -11.49
C LYS A 61 -1.50 -11.02 -12.97
N HIS A 62 -0.67 -10.02 -13.28
CA HIS A 62 -0.54 -9.48 -14.64
C HIS A 62 -0.09 -10.54 -15.64
N LEU A 63 0.87 -11.38 -15.26
CA LEU A 63 1.37 -12.46 -16.11
C LEU A 63 0.35 -13.59 -16.32
N ASN A 64 -0.53 -13.86 -15.34
CA ASN A 64 -1.58 -14.87 -15.47
C ASN A 64 -2.82 -14.35 -16.22
N ASP A 65 -3.18 -13.07 -16.06
CA ASP A 65 -4.32 -12.45 -16.74
C ASP A 65 -4.00 -12.15 -18.21
N SER A 66 -2.75 -11.79 -18.50
CA SER A 66 -2.30 -11.55 -19.86
C SER A 66 -2.09 -12.92 -20.50
N SER A 67 -2.84 -13.24 -21.56
CA SER A 67 -2.69 -14.46 -22.37
C SER A 67 -1.31 -14.58 -23.08
N CYS A 68 -0.30 -13.84 -22.62
CA CYS A 68 1.03 -13.65 -23.18
C CYS A 68 2.02 -14.78 -22.83
N VAL A 69 1.66 -15.72 -21.94
CA VAL A 69 2.56 -16.82 -21.54
C VAL A 69 2.84 -17.79 -22.72
N GLY A 70 2.06 -17.72 -23.81
CA GLY A 70 2.21 -18.60 -24.98
C GLY A 70 3.06 -18.08 -26.14
N SER A 71 3.64 -16.88 -26.07
CA SER A 71 4.48 -16.34 -27.16
C SER A 71 5.69 -15.58 -26.62
N LEU A 72 6.60 -16.32 -25.98
CA LEU A 72 7.99 -15.90 -25.75
C LEU A 72 8.80 -16.01 -27.06
N GLY A 73 8.32 -15.42 -28.15
CA GLY A 73 9.09 -15.25 -29.38
C GLY A 73 9.57 -13.81 -29.48
N ASP A 74 10.89 -13.60 -29.61
CA ASP A 74 11.68 -12.40 -29.97
C ASP A 74 11.28 -11.00 -29.45
N THR A 75 10.19 -10.85 -28.69
CA THR A 75 9.81 -9.59 -28.05
C THR A 75 10.56 -9.44 -26.73
N PRO A 76 11.12 -8.25 -26.42
CA PRO A 76 11.72 -7.98 -25.12
C PRO A 76 10.73 -8.30 -23.99
N GLU A 77 11.22 -8.92 -22.91
CA GLU A 77 10.39 -9.18 -21.74
C GLU A 77 9.76 -7.87 -21.22
N PRO A 78 8.47 -7.87 -20.88
CA PRO A 78 7.80 -6.65 -20.42
C PRO A 78 8.42 -6.17 -19.11
N ASN A 79 8.76 -4.88 -19.03
CA ASN A 79 9.22 -4.26 -17.80
C ASN A 79 8.03 -4.10 -16.82
N LEU A 80 7.83 -5.11 -15.97
CA LEU A 80 6.69 -5.19 -15.04
C LEU A 80 6.66 -4.05 -14.02
N ASP A 81 7.82 -3.57 -13.58
CA ASP A 81 7.94 -2.40 -12.69
C ASP A 81 7.42 -1.13 -13.37
N GLN A 82 7.84 -0.87 -14.61
CA GLN A 82 7.35 0.26 -15.38
C GLN A 82 5.83 0.17 -15.65
N ILE A 83 5.33 -1.03 -15.98
CA ILE A 83 3.90 -1.27 -16.20
C ILE A 83 3.10 -0.99 -14.92
N TYR A 84 3.59 -1.46 -13.76
CA TYR A 84 3.00 -1.18 -12.45
C TYR A 84 2.90 0.32 -12.20
N ILE A 85 4.05 1.02 -12.26
CA ILE A 85 4.12 2.46 -11.98
C ILE A 85 3.21 3.24 -12.92
N HIS A 86 3.32 3.01 -14.23
CA HIS A 86 2.50 3.70 -15.23
C HIS A 86 1.00 3.49 -15.00
N ARG A 87 0.58 2.25 -14.71
CA ARG A 87 -0.83 1.90 -14.50
C ARG A 87 -1.42 2.65 -13.32
N PHE A 88 -0.75 2.65 -12.17
CA PHE A 88 -1.28 3.28 -10.96
C PHE A 88 -1.18 4.80 -11.02
N ALA A 89 -0.04 5.34 -11.49
CA ALA A 89 0.17 6.77 -11.60
C ALA A 89 -0.83 7.43 -12.56
N SER A 90 -1.03 6.84 -13.74
CA SER A 90 -1.96 7.38 -14.75
C SER A 90 -3.42 7.32 -14.28
N ARG A 91 -3.84 6.21 -13.64
CA ARG A 91 -5.19 6.09 -13.06
C ARG A 91 -5.42 7.10 -11.94
N PHE A 92 -4.44 7.27 -11.06
CA PHE A 92 -4.51 8.26 -9.98
C PHE A 92 -4.62 9.68 -10.52
N ALA A 93 -3.71 10.09 -11.42
CA ALA A 93 -3.70 11.44 -12.00
C ALA A 93 -5.02 11.75 -12.73
N ASN A 94 -5.55 10.79 -13.50
CA ASN A 94 -6.83 10.95 -14.20
C ASN A 94 -8.02 11.03 -13.23
N GLY A 95 -8.03 10.21 -12.18
CA GLY A 95 -9.07 10.23 -11.14
C GLY A 95 -9.07 11.55 -10.38
N LEU A 96 -7.89 12.02 -9.95
CA LEU A 96 -7.75 13.29 -9.23
C LEU A 96 -8.16 14.47 -10.10
N ARG A 97 -7.73 14.52 -11.36
CA ARG A 97 -8.16 15.55 -12.32
C ARG A 97 -9.68 15.57 -12.47
N SER A 98 -10.31 14.39 -12.59
CA SER A 98 -11.77 14.28 -12.69
C SER A 98 -12.50 14.78 -11.44
N LEU A 99 -11.94 14.56 -10.25
CA LEU A 99 -12.51 15.07 -9.00
C LEU A 99 -12.38 16.59 -8.89
N ILE A 100 -11.25 17.15 -9.31
CA ILE A 100 -11.01 18.61 -9.29
C ILE A 100 -11.93 19.31 -10.29
N SER A 101 -12.05 18.79 -11.52
CA SER A 101 -12.93 19.38 -12.54
C SER A 101 -14.41 19.40 -12.12
N LYS A 102 -14.87 18.42 -11.33
CA LYS A 102 -16.25 18.39 -10.79
C LYS A 102 -16.53 19.45 -9.73
N LYS A 103 -15.50 19.99 -9.06
CA LYS A 103 -15.63 21.03 -8.03
C LYS A 103 -15.81 22.45 -8.60
N GLY A 104 -15.65 22.63 -9.91
CA GLY A 104 -15.79 23.90 -10.62
C GLY A 104 -14.50 24.75 -10.63
N GLU A 105 -14.38 25.68 -11.58
CA GLU A 105 -13.19 26.55 -11.82
C GLU A 105 -12.81 27.48 -10.64
N GLN A 106 -13.67 27.62 -9.63
CA GLN A 106 -13.43 28.50 -8.47
C GLN A 106 -12.60 27.84 -7.36
N ALA A 107 -12.34 26.54 -7.43
CA ALA A 107 -11.35 25.88 -6.56
C ALA A 107 -10.00 25.96 -7.25
N GLY A 108 -9.13 26.89 -6.82
CA GLY A 108 -7.72 26.85 -7.17
C GLY A 108 -7.18 25.42 -6.98
N CYS A 109 -6.37 24.96 -7.93
CA CYS A 109 -5.71 23.67 -7.81
C CYS A 109 -4.53 23.84 -6.84
N ASP A 110 -4.83 23.94 -5.55
CA ASP A 110 -3.80 24.06 -4.53
C ASP A 110 -2.89 22.84 -4.62
N LEU A 111 -1.58 23.10 -4.60
CA LEU A 111 -0.58 22.05 -4.60
C LEU A 111 -0.80 21.17 -3.37
N ILE A 112 -1.00 19.87 -3.61
CA ILE A 112 -1.24 18.88 -2.58
C ILE A 112 0.12 18.30 -2.18
N ASN A 113 0.67 18.74 -1.06
CA ASN A 113 1.92 18.19 -0.53
C ASN A 113 1.65 16.97 0.37
N LEU A 114 2.49 15.95 0.27
CA LEU A 114 2.47 14.79 1.14
C LEU A 114 3.91 14.39 1.49
N ASN A 115 4.22 14.40 2.78
CA ASN A 115 5.48 13.86 3.29
C ASN A 115 5.32 12.35 3.51
N VAL A 116 6.29 11.56 3.05
CA VAL A 116 6.22 10.10 3.13
C VAL A 116 7.50 9.55 3.74
N ASP A 117 7.36 8.97 4.93
CA ASP A 117 8.40 8.13 5.53
C ASP A 117 8.39 6.75 4.85
N CYS A 118 9.51 6.42 4.18
CA CYS A 118 9.67 5.19 3.41
C CYS A 118 10.38 4.07 4.17
N ALA A 119 10.62 4.25 5.47
CA ALA A 119 11.19 3.24 6.37
C ALA A 119 12.56 2.65 5.96
N HIS A 120 13.31 3.33 5.09
CA HIS A 120 14.50 2.80 4.41
C HIS A 120 14.23 1.48 3.64
N GLY A 121 12.96 1.25 3.30
CA GLY A 121 12.46 0.05 2.64
C GLY A 121 12.44 0.13 1.12
N VAL A 122 12.15 -1.00 0.49
CA VAL A 122 12.08 -1.11 -0.98
C VAL A 122 11.00 -0.20 -1.60
N GLY A 123 9.97 0.14 -0.81
CA GLY A 123 8.89 1.04 -1.23
C GLY A 123 9.37 2.41 -1.70
N SER A 124 10.50 2.92 -1.18
CA SER A 124 11.07 4.20 -1.59
C SER A 124 11.37 4.26 -3.09
N LEU A 125 11.82 3.14 -3.68
CA LEU A 125 12.17 3.04 -5.10
C LEU A 125 10.93 3.15 -5.99
N ALA A 126 9.84 2.49 -5.60
CA ALA A 126 8.57 2.56 -6.32
C ALA A 126 7.92 3.94 -6.16
N LEU A 127 7.98 4.53 -4.95
CA LEU A 127 7.45 5.86 -4.68
C LEU A 127 8.22 6.96 -5.41
N ALA A 128 9.54 6.84 -5.58
CA ALA A 128 10.34 7.77 -6.36
C ALA A 128 9.88 7.80 -7.83
N LYS A 129 9.77 6.62 -8.46
CA LYS A 129 9.28 6.49 -9.85
C LYS A 129 7.84 6.98 -10.00
N LEU A 130 6.99 6.70 -9.00
CA LEU A 130 5.62 7.22 -8.95
C LEU A 130 5.62 8.75 -8.89
N SER A 131 6.45 9.35 -8.03
CA SER A 131 6.59 10.80 -7.87
C SER A 131 6.98 11.46 -9.20
N ASP A 132 8.00 10.93 -9.88
CA ASP A 132 8.47 11.43 -11.17
C ASP A 132 7.38 11.37 -12.25
N HIS A 133 6.61 10.27 -12.29
CA HIS A 133 5.50 10.13 -13.24
C HIS A 133 4.36 11.10 -12.94
N LEU A 134 4.02 11.29 -11.66
CA LEU A 134 2.98 12.24 -11.24
C LEU A 134 3.37 13.68 -11.60
N ALA A 135 4.62 14.07 -11.31
CA ALA A 135 5.17 15.38 -11.66
C ALA A 135 5.11 15.62 -13.19
N SER A 136 5.48 14.60 -13.98
CA SER A 136 5.45 14.67 -15.45
C SER A 136 4.02 14.74 -16.03
N SER A 137 3.00 14.32 -15.26
CA SER A 137 1.60 14.28 -15.70
C SER A 137 0.77 15.52 -15.33
N ALA A 138 1.42 16.58 -14.83
CA ALA A 138 0.79 17.78 -14.26
C ALA A 138 -0.24 17.44 -13.16
N CYS A 139 0.03 16.37 -12.40
CA CYS A 139 -0.76 16.00 -11.24
C CYS A 139 -0.45 16.98 -10.08
N PRO A 140 -1.45 17.51 -9.36
CA PRO A 140 -1.20 18.46 -8.26
C PRO A 140 -0.67 17.83 -6.97
N LEU A 141 -0.49 16.50 -6.93
CA LEU A 141 0.12 15.81 -5.79
C LEU A 141 1.64 15.81 -5.91
N HIS A 142 2.31 16.37 -4.91
CA HIS A 142 3.76 16.35 -4.76
C HIS A 142 4.17 15.51 -3.54
N LEU A 143 5.05 14.53 -3.77
CA LEU A 143 5.55 13.63 -2.74
C LEU A 143 6.93 14.07 -2.27
N HIS A 144 7.09 14.28 -0.97
CA HIS A 144 8.38 14.48 -0.32
C HIS A 144 8.76 13.19 0.39
N LEU A 145 9.73 12.47 -0.15
CA LEU A 145 10.14 11.16 0.36
C LEU A 145 11.27 11.33 1.37
N PHE A 146 11.11 10.69 2.53
CA PHE A 146 12.09 10.65 3.61
C PHE A 146 12.43 9.20 3.93
N ASN A 147 13.58 8.98 4.58
CA ASN A 147 14.07 7.67 4.99
C ASN A 147 14.13 6.73 3.78
N THR A 148 14.90 7.11 2.76
CA THR A 148 14.92 6.45 1.44
C THR A 148 16.18 5.62 1.18
N ASP A 149 17.15 5.64 2.09
CA ASP A 149 18.44 4.95 1.94
C ASP A 149 18.29 3.42 2.06
N VAL A 150 18.08 2.75 0.92
CA VAL A 150 17.89 1.29 0.82
C VAL A 150 19.18 0.48 0.98
N ASP A 151 20.34 1.14 0.86
CA ASP A 151 21.64 0.48 0.96
C ASP A 151 22.07 0.28 2.42
N LYS A 152 21.68 1.21 3.29
CA LYS A 152 21.86 1.13 4.76
C LYS A 152 20.82 0.24 5.42
N ARG A 153 21.02 -1.06 5.29
CA ARG A 153 20.10 -2.12 5.78
C ARG A 153 19.83 -2.07 7.27
N GLU A 154 20.75 -1.53 8.07
CA GLU A 154 20.59 -1.32 9.51
C GLU A 154 19.60 -0.21 9.87
N LEU A 155 19.18 0.61 8.90
CA LEU A 155 18.17 1.65 9.07
C LEU A 155 16.76 1.17 8.70
N LEU A 156 16.61 -0.01 8.08
CA LEU A 156 15.31 -0.57 7.70
C LEU A 156 14.39 -0.67 8.92
N ASN A 157 13.26 0.05 8.88
CA ASN A 157 12.28 0.18 9.98
C ASN A 157 12.87 0.64 11.33
N LYS A 158 14.06 1.26 11.34
CA LYS A 158 14.71 1.71 12.57
C LYS A 158 14.19 3.07 12.97
N ASP A 159 13.46 3.13 14.08
CA ASP A 159 12.82 4.35 14.59
C ASP A 159 11.91 5.06 13.55
N CYS A 160 11.43 4.32 12.55
CA CYS A 160 10.61 4.79 11.43
C CYS A 160 9.75 3.64 10.87
N GLY A 161 8.85 3.97 9.95
CA GLY A 161 7.95 3.03 9.29
C GLY A 161 6.61 2.85 10.01
N ALA A 162 5.66 2.24 9.29
CA ALA A 162 4.27 2.13 9.73
C ALA A 162 4.13 1.43 11.10
N ASP A 163 4.87 0.35 11.34
CA ASP A 163 4.83 -0.37 12.62
C ASP A 163 5.35 0.48 13.78
N PHE A 164 6.46 1.20 13.60
CA PHE A 164 7.00 2.10 14.62
C PHE A 164 5.99 3.19 14.97
N VAL A 165 5.46 3.87 13.95
CA VAL A 165 4.49 4.95 14.13
C VAL A 165 3.22 4.45 14.82
N LYS A 166 2.74 3.24 14.47
CA LYS A 166 1.58 2.62 15.11
C LYS A 166 1.83 2.25 16.56
N LEU A 167 2.91 1.50 16.83
CA LEU A 167 3.20 0.96 18.17
C LEU A 167 3.51 2.06 19.18
N PHE A 168 4.25 3.09 18.75
CA PHE A 168 4.72 4.12 19.66
C PHE A 168 3.90 5.40 19.61
N SER A 169 3.03 5.57 18.60
CA SER A 169 2.28 6.81 18.37
C SER A 169 3.20 8.05 18.37
N LYS A 170 4.34 7.91 17.69
CA LYS A 170 5.39 8.93 17.56
C LYS A 170 5.70 9.18 16.09
N ALA A 171 6.13 10.41 15.79
CA ALA A 171 6.67 10.72 14.47
C ALA A 171 7.94 9.89 14.20
N PRO A 172 8.16 9.43 12.96
CA PRO A 172 9.37 8.71 12.59
C PRO A 172 10.59 9.62 12.73
N LYS A 173 11.73 9.04 13.10
CA LYS A 173 13.01 9.72 13.06
C LYS A 173 13.43 9.88 11.60
N ILE A 174 13.67 11.12 11.20
CA ILE A 174 14.15 11.42 9.85
C ILE A 174 15.68 11.40 9.88
N HIS A 175 16.27 10.43 9.18
CA HIS A 175 17.72 10.27 9.11
C HIS A 175 18.38 11.12 8.01
N ASP A 176 17.57 11.73 7.15
CA ASP A 176 18.04 12.52 6.02
C ASP A 176 18.54 13.89 6.49
N ALA A 177 19.87 14.05 6.53
CA ALA A 177 20.56 15.19 7.12
C ALA A 177 20.32 16.55 6.41
N LEU A 178 19.64 16.57 5.27
CA LEU A 178 19.61 17.71 4.34
C LEU A 178 18.25 18.39 4.20
N SER A 179 17.20 17.90 4.85
CA SER A 179 15.85 18.46 4.71
C SER A 179 15.32 19.01 6.03
N ALA A 180 14.84 20.25 6.02
CA ALA A 180 14.02 20.75 7.11
C ALA A 180 12.77 19.87 7.21
N ILE A 181 12.54 19.29 8.39
CA ILE A 181 11.43 18.36 8.62
C ILE A 181 10.13 19.19 8.75
N PRO A 182 9.12 18.97 7.90
CA PRO A 182 7.83 19.66 8.05
C PRO A 182 7.11 19.20 9.32
N CYS A 183 6.94 20.11 10.29
CA CYS A 183 6.36 19.82 11.61
C CYS A 183 5.11 20.66 11.91
N SER A 184 4.52 21.32 10.91
CA SER A 184 3.29 22.09 11.08
C SER A 184 2.10 21.16 11.35
N PRO A 185 1.12 21.55 12.17
CA PRO A 185 -0.11 20.78 12.36
C PRO A 185 -0.90 20.50 11.06
N ASN A 186 -0.70 21.33 10.04
CA ASN A 186 -1.33 21.17 8.72
C ASN A 186 -0.49 20.31 7.76
N ASP A 187 0.74 19.94 8.13
CA ASP A 187 1.56 19.07 7.31
C ASP A 187 1.02 17.65 7.37
N ARG A 188 0.69 17.11 6.20
CA ARG A 188 0.18 15.75 6.08
C ARG A 188 1.32 14.79 5.88
N TRP A 189 1.36 13.78 6.72
CA TRP A 189 2.34 12.71 6.67
C TRP A 189 1.69 11.37 6.38
N ALA A 190 2.41 10.56 5.62
CA ALA A 190 2.19 9.13 5.46
C ALA A 190 3.46 8.38 5.86
N THR A 191 3.30 7.13 6.27
CA THR A 191 4.40 6.20 6.52
C THR A 191 4.04 4.84 5.94
N VAL A 192 5.02 4.19 5.33
CA VAL A 192 4.92 2.81 4.85
C VAL A 192 5.86 1.92 5.65
N ASP A 193 5.66 0.61 5.64
CA ASP A 193 6.61 -0.35 6.19
C ASP A 193 7.66 -0.78 5.16
N GLY A 194 8.61 -1.61 5.59
CA GLY A 194 9.81 -1.95 4.83
C GLY A 194 9.57 -2.55 3.43
N ASP A 195 8.50 -3.33 3.24
CA ASP A 195 8.08 -3.91 1.96
C ASP A 195 6.85 -3.22 1.34
N ALA A 196 6.40 -2.14 1.98
CA ALA A 196 5.35 -1.22 1.53
C ALA A 196 3.99 -1.87 1.25
N ASP A 197 3.57 -2.79 2.11
CA ASP A 197 2.21 -3.35 2.11
C ASP A 197 1.31 -2.76 3.22
N ARG A 198 1.88 -1.96 4.14
CA ARG A 198 1.15 -1.16 5.13
C ARG A 198 1.29 0.32 4.86
N LEU A 199 0.21 1.06 5.10
CA LEU A 199 0.14 2.52 4.98
C LEU A 199 -0.65 3.09 6.15
N LEU A 200 -0.05 4.08 6.82
CA LEU A 200 -0.72 4.89 7.83
C LEU A 200 -0.53 6.36 7.51
N TYR A 201 -1.46 7.20 7.96
CA TYR A 201 -1.33 8.64 7.92
C TYR A 201 -1.15 9.19 9.33
N PHE A 202 -0.55 10.37 9.44
CA PHE A 202 -0.54 11.13 10.68
C PHE A 202 -0.34 12.62 10.39
N HIS A 203 -0.50 13.43 11.43
CA HIS A 203 -0.05 14.82 11.43
C HIS A 203 0.44 15.19 12.83
N HIS A 204 1.24 16.25 12.93
CA HIS A 204 1.78 16.70 14.20
C HIS A 204 0.68 17.38 15.04
N THR A 205 0.72 17.17 16.36
CA THR A 205 -0.09 17.98 17.29
C THR A 205 0.64 19.29 17.60
N PRO A 206 -0.09 20.41 17.78
CA PRO A 206 0.51 21.63 18.32
C PRO A 206 1.14 21.36 19.70
N ALA A 207 2.34 21.90 19.94
CA ALA A 207 3.09 21.73 21.19
C ALA A 207 2.34 22.22 22.45
N SER A 208 1.24 22.97 22.30
CA SER A 208 0.41 23.52 23.37
C SER A 208 -0.91 22.77 23.62
N SER A 209 -1.15 21.66 22.93
CA SER A 209 -2.37 20.86 23.15
C SER A 209 -2.25 20.01 24.42
N GLY A 210 -2.51 20.64 25.57
CA GLY A 210 -2.73 19.99 26.87
C GLY A 210 -4.03 19.20 26.91
N ILE A 211 -4.27 18.32 25.95
CA ILE A 211 -5.35 17.34 26.04
C ILE A 211 -4.80 16.20 26.90
N ASP A 212 -5.06 16.32 28.19
CA ASP A 212 -4.91 15.27 29.20
C ASP A 212 -5.83 14.11 28.84
N GLY A 213 -5.22 12.97 28.50
CA GLY A 213 -5.91 11.73 28.20
C GLY A 213 -4.91 10.58 28.14
N ASP A 214 -4.62 10.01 29.31
CA ASP A 214 -4.07 8.67 29.57
C ASP A 214 -2.92 8.15 28.68
N VAL A 215 -1.73 8.77 28.75
CA VAL A 215 -0.46 8.10 28.41
C VAL A 215 0.60 8.42 29.48
N PRO A 216 1.40 7.43 29.96
CA PRO A 216 2.26 7.58 31.14
C PRO A 216 3.26 8.74 31.05
N THR A 217 3.40 9.43 32.17
CA THR A 217 4.17 10.67 32.42
C THR A 217 5.69 10.56 32.29
N ASP A 218 6.24 9.43 31.83
CA ASP A 218 7.70 9.19 31.88
C ASP A 218 8.44 9.60 30.58
N ALA A 219 7.71 9.96 29.52
CA ALA A 219 8.30 10.34 28.23
C ALA A 219 8.66 11.84 28.10
N ALA A 220 8.33 12.67 29.10
CA ALA A 220 8.59 14.11 29.06
C ALA A 220 10.02 14.53 29.49
N ALA A 221 10.84 13.57 29.94
CA ALA A 221 12.20 13.84 30.45
C ALA A 221 13.30 13.82 29.38
N ALA A 222 13.00 13.43 28.15
CA ALA A 222 13.89 13.60 26.99
C ALA A 222 13.19 14.54 26.02
N GLY A 223 13.83 15.64 25.62
CA GLY A 223 13.26 16.71 24.77
C GLY A 223 12.91 16.31 23.33
N ASP A 224 12.29 15.15 23.14
CA ASP A 224 12.05 14.47 21.87
C ASP A 224 10.71 13.72 21.89
N SER A 225 9.60 14.44 22.03
CA SER A 225 8.27 13.86 21.87
C SER A 225 7.37 14.75 21.05
N SER A 226 7.65 14.80 19.74
CA SER A 226 6.65 15.22 18.78
C SER A 226 5.46 14.26 18.84
N ARG A 227 4.42 14.64 19.58
CA ARG A 227 3.14 13.93 19.61
C ARG A 227 2.46 14.06 18.25
N ILE A 228 1.86 12.97 17.79
CA ILE A 228 1.15 12.89 16.50
C ILE A 228 -0.31 12.48 16.72
N ILE A 229 -1.17 12.90 15.80
CA ILE A 229 -2.51 12.31 15.66
C ILE A 229 -2.42 11.23 14.59
N LEU A 230 -2.61 9.98 15.00
CA LEU A 230 -2.57 8.83 14.12
C LEU A 230 -3.89 8.68 13.34
N LEU A 231 -3.76 8.44 12.04
CA LEU A 231 -4.82 8.10 11.12
C LEU A 231 -4.55 6.70 10.56
N ASP A 232 -4.95 5.69 11.33
CA ASP A 232 -4.67 4.28 11.04
C ASP A 232 -5.66 3.65 10.03
N GLY A 233 -5.54 2.33 9.84
CA GLY A 233 -6.36 1.59 8.87
C GLY A 233 -7.86 1.79 9.03
N ASP A 234 -8.37 1.95 10.26
CA ASP A 234 -9.79 2.23 10.50
C ASP A 234 -10.20 3.62 9.97
N ARG A 235 -9.35 4.62 10.14
CA ARG A 235 -9.58 5.97 9.59
C ARG A 235 -9.55 5.95 8.07
N ILE A 236 -8.64 5.17 7.48
CA ILE A 236 -8.59 4.97 6.03
C ILE A 236 -9.87 4.25 5.55
N ALA A 237 -10.30 3.19 6.21
CA ALA A 237 -11.55 2.48 5.88
C ALA A 237 -12.77 3.41 5.94
N CYS A 238 -12.89 4.24 6.98
CA CYS A 238 -13.95 5.23 7.10
C CYS A 238 -13.92 6.27 5.98
N LEU A 239 -12.74 6.73 5.58
CA LEU A 239 -12.57 7.67 4.47
C LEU A 239 -13.04 7.06 3.14
N PHE A 240 -12.59 5.83 2.82
CA PHE A 240 -13.02 5.12 1.61
C PHE A 240 -14.54 4.86 1.62
N ALA A 241 -15.09 4.44 2.76
CA ALA A 241 -16.53 4.19 2.90
C ALA A 241 -17.33 5.47 2.70
N SER A 242 -16.91 6.58 3.30
CA SER A 242 -17.55 7.88 3.12
C SER A 242 -17.52 8.33 1.66
N PHE A 243 -16.36 8.22 1.02
CA PHE A 243 -16.17 8.61 -0.38
C PHE A 243 -17.03 7.78 -1.33
N LEU A 244 -16.95 6.45 -1.26
CA LEU A 244 -17.75 5.56 -2.12
C LEU A 244 -19.25 5.75 -1.90
N THR A 245 -19.69 5.83 -0.64
CA THR A 245 -21.11 6.07 -0.32
C THR A 245 -21.59 7.41 -0.90
N SER A 246 -20.75 8.47 -0.85
CA SER A 246 -21.10 9.76 -1.45
C SER A 246 -21.28 9.68 -2.97
N ILE A 247 -20.40 8.94 -3.66
CA ILE A 247 -20.49 8.77 -5.12
C ILE A 247 -21.73 7.96 -5.48
N LEU A 248 -21.96 6.85 -4.78
CA LEU A 248 -23.09 5.95 -5.03
C LEU A 248 -24.43 6.63 -4.80
N ARG A 249 -24.54 7.50 -3.79
CA ARG A 249 -25.75 8.31 -3.58
C ARG A 249 -26.04 9.30 -4.70
N THR A 250 -25.02 9.74 -5.43
CA THR A 250 -25.15 10.69 -6.54
C THR A 250 -25.30 10.03 -7.92
N SER A 251 -25.22 8.71 -8.00
CA SER A 251 -25.34 7.98 -9.28
C SER A 251 -26.75 7.43 -9.45
N ASP A 252 -27.50 7.99 -10.41
CA ASP A 252 -28.90 7.63 -10.74
C ASP A 252 -29.04 6.27 -11.47
N GLY A 253 -28.24 5.27 -11.09
CA GLY A 253 -28.10 4.02 -11.85
C GLY A 253 -29.22 2.99 -11.69
N GLY A 254 -30.20 3.19 -10.80
CA GLY A 254 -31.28 2.22 -10.56
C GLY A 254 -30.83 0.85 -10.00
N HIS A 255 -29.53 0.67 -9.73
CA HIS A 255 -28.95 -0.54 -9.17
C HIS A 255 -28.71 -0.39 -7.67
N SER A 256 -29.16 -1.37 -6.88
CA SER A 256 -28.89 -1.43 -5.43
C SER A 256 -27.50 -2.02 -5.18
N LEU A 257 -26.46 -1.20 -5.38
CA LEU A 257 -25.08 -1.59 -5.09
C LEU A 257 -24.81 -1.59 -3.58
N THR A 258 -24.19 -2.65 -3.09
CA THR A 258 -23.91 -2.87 -1.67
C THR A 258 -22.50 -2.44 -1.28
N VAL A 259 -22.38 -1.74 -0.15
CA VAL A 259 -21.10 -1.36 0.46
C VAL A 259 -20.98 -2.04 1.82
N GLY A 260 -19.90 -2.79 2.01
CA GLY A 260 -19.57 -3.44 3.27
C GLY A 260 -18.19 -3.02 3.76
N VAL A 261 -18.05 -2.80 5.07
CA VAL A 261 -16.75 -2.59 5.72
C VAL A 261 -16.44 -3.76 6.62
N ILE A 262 -15.30 -4.38 6.40
CA ILE A 262 -14.86 -5.55 7.14
C ILE A 262 -13.82 -5.12 8.16
N GLN A 263 -14.07 -5.42 9.43
CA GLN A 263 -13.22 -5.06 10.55
C GLN A 263 -12.80 -6.31 11.32
N THR A 264 -11.72 -6.20 12.08
CA THR A 264 -11.32 -7.20 13.07
C THR A 264 -11.71 -6.71 14.47
N ALA A 265 -11.50 -7.54 15.49
CA ALA A 265 -11.77 -7.17 16.88
C ALA A 265 -10.90 -6.00 17.39
N TYR A 266 -9.81 -5.66 16.69
CA TYR A 266 -8.92 -4.56 17.06
C TYR A 266 -9.42 -3.19 16.59
N ALA A 267 -10.49 -3.14 15.79
CA ALA A 267 -11.09 -1.90 15.34
C ALA A 267 -11.57 -1.03 16.51
N ASN A 268 -11.34 0.28 16.39
CA ASN A 268 -11.82 1.26 17.34
C ASN A 268 -13.36 1.29 17.32
N ALA A 269 -14.01 1.15 18.47
CA ALA A 269 -15.48 1.15 18.54
C ALA A 269 -16.12 2.44 17.94
N GLY A 270 -15.40 3.57 17.97
CA GLY A 270 -15.82 4.81 17.33
C GLY A 270 -15.84 4.75 15.81
N SER A 271 -14.92 4.01 15.17
CA SER A 271 -14.92 3.79 13.71
C SER A 271 -16.13 2.95 13.32
N THR A 272 -16.39 1.84 14.01
CA THR A 272 -17.56 0.99 13.82
C THR A 272 -18.87 1.78 14.00
N LYS A 273 -18.94 2.59 15.06
CA LYS A 273 -20.11 3.45 15.32
C LYS A 273 -20.33 4.44 14.19
N TYR A 274 -19.28 5.10 13.71
CA TYR A 274 -19.37 6.03 12.60
C TYR A 274 -19.88 5.38 11.31
N LEU A 275 -19.32 4.22 10.96
CA LEU A 275 -19.73 3.45 9.78
C LEU A 275 -21.22 3.06 9.83
N ARG A 276 -21.68 2.55 10.97
CA ARG A 276 -23.06 2.08 11.13
C ARG A 276 -24.06 3.23 11.28
N ASP A 277 -23.78 4.16 12.18
CA ASP A 277 -24.76 5.14 12.64
C ASP A 277 -24.79 6.39 11.75
N HIS A 278 -23.65 6.76 11.14
CA HIS A 278 -23.55 7.97 10.29
C HIS A 278 -23.53 7.65 8.80
N LEU A 279 -22.77 6.63 8.36
CA LEU A 279 -22.71 6.27 6.94
C LEU A 279 -23.79 5.25 6.53
N HIS A 280 -24.37 4.54 7.49
CA HIS A 280 -25.35 3.47 7.26
C HIS A 280 -24.82 2.34 6.34
N VAL A 281 -23.53 2.03 6.48
CA VAL A 281 -22.91 0.90 5.77
C VAL A 281 -22.91 -0.36 6.64
N THR A 282 -22.96 -1.53 6.00
CA THR A 282 -22.89 -2.80 6.72
C THR A 282 -21.48 -3.01 7.25
N VAL A 283 -21.34 -3.35 8.53
CA VAL A 283 -20.04 -3.68 9.14
C VAL A 283 -20.03 -5.14 9.56
N SER A 284 -19.02 -5.88 9.10
CA SER A 284 -18.83 -7.30 9.45
C SER A 284 -17.52 -7.50 10.21
N PHE A 285 -17.55 -8.36 11.22
CA PHE A 285 -16.37 -8.72 12.00
C PHE A 285 -15.85 -10.11 11.63
N VAL A 286 -14.54 -10.21 11.45
CA VAL A 286 -13.85 -11.47 11.15
C VAL A 286 -12.58 -11.63 12.01
N PRO A 287 -12.02 -12.85 12.11
CA PRO A 287 -10.69 -13.04 12.70
C PRO A 287 -9.62 -12.21 11.97
N THR A 288 -8.51 -11.93 12.66
CA THR A 288 -7.37 -11.21 12.07
C THR A 288 -6.74 -11.95 10.90
N GLY A 289 -6.15 -11.17 9.99
CA GLY A 289 -5.44 -11.66 8.83
C GLY A 289 -6.22 -11.47 7.53
N VAL A 290 -5.55 -10.84 6.56
CA VAL A 290 -6.09 -10.42 5.25
C VAL A 290 -6.90 -11.49 4.53
N LYS A 291 -6.58 -12.78 4.69
CA LYS A 291 -7.37 -13.89 4.12
C LYS A 291 -8.84 -13.87 4.58
N HIS A 292 -9.08 -13.67 5.88
CA HIS A 292 -10.43 -13.60 6.44
C HIS A 292 -11.15 -12.33 6.02
N LEU A 293 -10.44 -11.19 6.03
CA LEU A 293 -11.00 -9.92 5.60
C LEU A 293 -11.41 -9.95 4.12
N HIS A 294 -10.53 -10.45 3.24
CA HIS A 294 -10.79 -10.55 1.81
C HIS A 294 -11.98 -11.46 1.50
N HIS A 295 -12.06 -12.64 2.13
CA HIS A 295 -13.18 -13.56 1.93
C HIS A 295 -14.52 -12.94 2.31
N ALA A 296 -14.60 -12.21 3.43
CA ALA A 296 -15.83 -11.53 3.82
C ALA A 296 -16.16 -10.32 2.93
N ALA A 297 -15.14 -9.62 2.42
CA ALA A 297 -15.33 -8.48 1.52
C ALA A 297 -15.99 -8.86 0.19
N GLN A 298 -15.81 -10.11 -0.27
CA GLN A 298 -16.42 -10.64 -1.51
C GLN A 298 -17.96 -10.77 -1.43
N ALA A 299 -18.56 -10.65 -0.24
CA ALA A 299 -20.01 -10.68 -0.07
C ALA A 299 -20.72 -9.37 -0.48
N PHE A 300 -19.96 -8.33 -0.84
CA PHE A 300 -20.46 -7.00 -1.19
C PHE A 300 -19.96 -6.60 -2.58
N ASP A 301 -20.71 -5.73 -3.28
CA ASP A 301 -20.26 -5.16 -4.55
C ASP A 301 -19.02 -4.27 -4.35
N PHE A 302 -18.99 -3.55 -3.23
CA PHE A 302 -17.83 -2.80 -2.74
C PHE A 302 -17.50 -3.22 -1.30
N GLY A 303 -16.59 -4.19 -1.17
CA GLY A 303 -16.01 -4.59 0.11
C GLY A 303 -14.76 -3.77 0.44
N ILE A 304 -14.81 -3.01 1.54
CA ILE A 304 -13.68 -2.23 2.07
C ILE A 304 -13.13 -2.97 3.29
N TYR A 305 -11.82 -3.19 3.34
CA TYR A 305 -11.18 -3.80 4.50
C TYR A 305 -9.79 -3.22 4.73
N PHE A 306 -9.51 -2.90 5.98
CA PHE A 306 -8.21 -2.48 6.48
C PHE A 306 -8.02 -3.07 7.87
N GLU A 307 -6.79 -3.41 8.22
CA GLU A 307 -6.43 -3.73 9.60
C GLU A 307 -5.85 -2.47 10.27
N VAL A 308 -6.04 -2.36 11.58
CA VAL A 308 -5.64 -1.20 12.39
C VAL A 308 -4.12 -1.01 12.48
N GLY A 309 -3.35 -2.02 12.09
CA GLY A 309 -1.88 -2.02 12.06
C GLY A 309 -1.28 -2.82 13.21
N CYS A 310 -0.24 -3.59 12.86
CA CYS A 310 0.53 -4.57 13.63
C CYS A 310 -0.13 -5.95 13.81
N ALA A 311 0.55 -6.96 13.24
CA ALA A 311 0.55 -8.34 13.70
C ALA A 311 1.87 -8.60 14.45
#